data_AF-A0A3D1TX07-F1
#
_entry.id   AF-A0A3D1TX07-F1
#
_cell.length_a   1.000
_cell.length_b   1.000
_cell.length_c   1.000
_cell.angle_alpha   90.00
_cell.angle_beta   90.00
_cell.angle_gamma   90.00
#
_symmetry.space_group_name_H-M   'P 1'
#
loop_
_entity.id
_entity.type
_entity.pdbx_description
1 polymer ?
#
loop_
_entity_poly.entity_id
_entity_poly.type
_entity_poly.pdbx_seq_one_letter_code
_entity_poly.pdbx_strand_id
1 'polypeptide(L)'
;MITEILIYARVALLFLVTPVHASGSFGRGAASKPISPCSRQCLRTLADRYLESLVAHDPSRLPFAPSVTFTENGRELKLGEGLWKTAAALGAYRVYVLDPDSGAVAVQTVLYDGPQVVQLLLRLRIRDDRITEVETLIAREGDTCCWAPERLAALPAVFDQTIPVGKRAGRQELIAIADAYFTALHTGGTPEYRRASLFSEMNRYENGLLTTNVTGGNRITRWDAAKQLDSAMFGPLRVVNRRYPVVDPENGTLLAVVLFQRPDSRQPPTIISEFFKIIDGKIYEIRAVMVSTLSGAQVALRRSALNGGADSVVARYCDMKTREADAWLFDEYQLNTIGYWFLERGRKSDAVRTFQLNVNEYPNASNPYDSLGEAYLSVGDTAAAILAYERSVRLDPKNNNGADVLRQLRGKTAAPSTMRTMSSDEIRRAIARVRCSP
;
A
#
# COMPACT_ATOMS: atom_id res chain seq x y z
N MET A 1 40.96 57.95 25.74
CA MET A 1 42.05 57.29 24.99
C MET A 1 41.45 56.79 23.68
N ILE A 2 41.27 57.68 22.69
CA ILE A 2 42.18 57.95 21.55
C ILE A 2 42.37 56.71 20.65
N THR A 3 41.46 56.59 19.68
CA THR A 3 41.59 56.57 18.21
C THR A 3 42.81 55.98 17.46
N GLU A 4 42.48 55.44 16.26
CA GLU A 4 43.26 55.33 14.99
C GLU A 4 44.20 54.11 14.78
N ILE A 5 44.45 53.51 13.61
CA ILE A 5 44.07 53.53 12.16
C ILE A 5 45.38 53.28 11.36
N LEU A 6 45.34 52.33 10.41
CA LEU A 6 46.15 52.12 9.17
C LEU A 6 47.70 52.24 9.15
N ILE A 7 48.37 51.42 8.33
CA ILE A 7 49.05 51.79 7.05
C ILE A 7 50.02 50.68 6.56
N TYR A 8 49.97 50.46 5.23
CA TYR A 8 50.80 49.60 4.37
C TYR A 8 52.29 50.00 4.26
N ALA A 9 53.17 49.06 3.89
CA ALA A 9 54.24 49.32 2.91
C ALA A 9 54.85 48.04 2.30
N ARG A 10 55.00 48.06 0.97
CA ARG A 10 55.66 47.07 0.10
C ARG A 10 57.19 47.18 0.20
N VAL A 11 57.90 46.06 0.08
CA VAL A 11 59.26 46.05 -0.48
C VAL A 11 59.35 44.94 -1.54
N ALA A 12 59.67 45.38 -2.76
CA ALA A 12 59.99 44.55 -3.90
C ALA A 12 61.43 44.04 -3.77
N LEU A 13 61.67 42.77 -4.10
CA LEU A 13 63.00 42.28 -4.39
C LEU A 13 62.95 41.47 -5.69
N LEU A 14 63.50 42.06 -6.75
CA LEU A 14 63.89 41.35 -7.97
C LEU A 14 65.05 40.42 -7.62
N PHE A 15 64.91 39.14 -7.92
CA PHE A 15 66.06 38.28 -8.22
C PHE A 15 65.90 37.65 -9.59
N LEU A 16 66.90 37.91 -10.42
CA LEU A 16 67.09 37.42 -11.76
C LEU A 16 67.21 35.89 -11.77
N VAL A 17 66.55 35.34 -12.78
CA VAL A 17 66.41 33.93 -13.13
C VAL A 17 67.77 33.32 -13.50
N THR A 18 68.07 32.14 -12.95
CA THR A 18 68.94 31.15 -13.59
C THR A 18 68.13 29.86 -13.80
N PRO A 19 68.20 29.20 -14.97
CA PRO A 19 67.34 28.07 -15.27
C PRO A 19 67.96 26.78 -14.73
N VAL A 20 67.43 26.25 -13.64
CA VAL A 20 67.66 24.84 -13.28
C VAL A 20 66.55 24.03 -13.93
N HIS A 21 66.95 23.21 -14.91
CA HIS A 21 66.12 22.16 -15.49
C HIS A 21 65.86 21.10 -14.40
N ALA A 22 64.75 21.24 -13.69
CA ALA A 22 64.20 20.15 -12.89
C ALA A 22 63.12 19.46 -13.70
N SER A 23 63.43 18.23 -14.12
CA SER A 23 62.54 17.25 -14.72
C SER A 23 61.44 16.86 -13.73
N GLY A 24 60.46 17.73 -13.53
CA GLY A 24 59.24 17.42 -12.81
C GLY A 24 58.20 16.92 -13.80
N SER A 25 57.96 15.61 -13.84
CA SER A 25 56.72 15.11 -14.42
C SER A 25 55.57 15.69 -13.60
N PHE A 26 54.92 16.73 -14.11
CA PHE A 26 53.58 17.03 -13.69
C PHE A 26 52.73 15.83 -14.06
N GLY A 27 52.53 14.95 -13.07
CA GLY A 27 51.46 13.97 -13.13
C GLY A 27 50.22 14.78 -13.45
N ARG A 28 49.72 14.61 -14.68
CA ARG A 28 48.36 14.98 -15.02
C ARG A 28 47.52 14.33 -13.94
N GLY A 29 47.01 15.13 -13.00
CA GLY A 29 45.95 14.70 -12.12
C GLY A 29 44.94 14.04 -13.02
N ALA A 30 44.72 12.73 -12.82
CA ALA A 30 43.73 12.00 -13.58
C ALA A 30 42.46 12.83 -13.45
N ALA A 31 42.02 13.43 -14.57
CA ALA A 31 40.73 14.05 -14.64
C ALA A 31 39.76 12.98 -14.12
N SER A 32 39.13 13.23 -12.97
CA SER A 32 38.14 12.34 -12.40
C SER A 32 37.18 12.04 -13.54
N LYS A 33 37.15 10.78 -13.99
CA LYS A 33 36.21 10.32 -15.01
C LYS A 33 34.84 10.87 -14.60
N PRO A 34 34.11 11.55 -15.50
CA PRO A 34 32.73 11.90 -15.20
C PRO A 34 32.04 10.62 -14.72
N ILE A 35 31.48 10.66 -13.51
CA ILE A 35 30.78 9.53 -12.89
C ILE A 35 29.72 9.11 -13.89
N SER A 36 29.86 7.90 -14.42
CA SER A 36 28.89 7.40 -15.38
C SER A 36 27.57 7.22 -14.63
N PRO A 37 26.44 7.72 -15.16
CA PRO A 37 25.14 7.45 -14.58
C PRO A 37 25.00 5.95 -14.30
N CYS A 38 24.42 5.59 -13.16
CA CYS A 38 24.26 4.19 -12.77
C CYS A 38 23.56 3.41 -13.90
N SER A 39 24.32 2.54 -14.57
CA SER A 39 23.84 1.74 -15.70
C SER A 39 22.72 0.77 -15.27
N ARG A 40 22.02 0.16 -16.24
CA ARG A 40 21.02 -0.89 -15.95
C ARG A 40 21.56 -1.98 -15.02
N GLN A 41 22.80 -2.44 -15.27
CA GLN A 41 23.46 -3.44 -14.45
C GLN A 41 23.78 -2.92 -13.04
N CYS A 42 24.23 -1.67 -12.92
CA CYS A 42 24.44 -1.02 -11.63
C CYS A 42 23.13 -0.94 -10.82
N LEU A 43 22.05 -0.47 -11.44
CA LEU A 43 20.73 -0.36 -10.82
C LEU A 43 20.21 -1.71 -10.32
N ARG A 44 20.29 -2.74 -11.16
CA ARG A 44 19.88 -4.11 -10.80
C ARG A 44 20.71 -4.64 -9.63
N THR A 45 22.03 -4.48 -9.70
CA THR A 45 22.95 -4.94 -8.65
C THR A 45 22.67 -4.24 -7.31
N LEU A 46 22.42 -2.93 -7.31
CA LEU A 46 22.08 -2.20 -6.08
C LEU A 46 20.73 -2.63 -5.51
N ALA A 47 19.73 -2.89 -6.35
CA ALA A 47 18.45 -3.41 -5.89
C ALA A 47 18.56 -4.82 -5.28
N ASP A 48 19.35 -5.71 -5.91
CA ASP A 48 19.62 -7.04 -5.36
C ASP A 48 20.36 -6.97 -4.02
N ARG A 49 21.41 -6.15 -3.93
CA ARG A 49 22.14 -5.92 -2.68
C ARG A 49 21.25 -5.30 -1.60
N TYR A 50 20.29 -4.44 -1.98
CA TYR A 50 19.32 -3.91 -1.02
C TYR A 50 18.49 -5.03 -0.41
N LEU A 51 17.91 -5.92 -1.23
CA LEU A 51 17.10 -7.04 -0.76
C LEU A 51 17.90 -8.02 0.11
N GLU A 52 19.15 -8.31 -0.27
CA GLU A 52 20.05 -9.15 0.53
C GLU A 52 20.41 -8.49 1.87
N SER A 53 20.62 -7.18 1.88
CA SER A 53 20.93 -6.42 3.10
C SER A 53 19.70 -6.31 4.00
N LEU A 54 18.51 -6.18 3.42
CA LEU A 54 17.22 -6.17 4.11
C LEU A 54 17.02 -7.45 4.92
N VAL A 55 17.32 -8.63 4.35
CA VAL A 55 17.25 -9.92 5.06
C VAL A 55 18.37 -10.09 6.09
N ALA A 56 19.53 -9.50 5.85
CA ALA A 56 20.64 -9.50 6.81
C ALA A 56 20.45 -8.49 7.96
N HIS A 57 19.38 -7.68 7.93
CA HIS A 57 19.07 -6.62 8.90
C HIS A 57 20.21 -5.59 9.04
N ASP A 58 20.99 -5.40 7.97
CA ASP A 58 22.20 -4.58 8.01
C ASP A 58 22.21 -3.50 6.90
N PRO A 59 21.65 -2.31 7.19
CA PRO A 59 21.66 -1.21 6.22
C PRO A 59 23.07 -0.65 5.96
N SER A 60 24.07 -0.92 6.79
CA SER A 60 25.43 -0.41 6.60
C SER A 60 26.15 -1.00 5.38
N ARG A 61 25.62 -2.11 4.84
CA ARG A 61 26.11 -2.78 3.62
C ARG A 61 25.84 -2.02 2.33
N LEU A 62 25.08 -0.93 2.39
CA LEU A 62 24.61 -0.18 1.23
C LEU A 62 25.16 1.26 1.22
N PRO A 63 25.40 1.83 0.03
CA PRO A 63 25.92 3.19 -0.10
C PRO A 63 24.79 4.21 0.07
N PHE A 64 24.23 4.35 1.27
CA PHE A 64 23.22 5.39 1.51
C PHE A 64 23.82 6.81 1.49
N ALA A 65 23.06 7.76 0.98
CA ALA A 65 23.35 9.17 1.18
C ALA A 65 23.07 9.56 2.65
N PRO A 66 23.82 10.50 3.24
CA PRO A 66 23.53 10.99 4.59
C PRO A 66 22.11 11.55 4.75
N SER A 67 21.53 12.09 3.67
CA SER A 67 20.20 12.67 3.59
C SER A 67 19.15 11.73 2.99
N VAL A 68 19.37 10.42 3.07
CA VAL A 68 18.44 9.43 2.49
C VAL A 68 17.06 9.53 3.13
N THR A 69 16.02 9.53 2.30
CA THR A 69 14.63 9.37 2.76
C THR A 69 14.20 7.92 2.59
N PHE A 70 13.61 7.34 3.62
CA PHE A 70 13.07 5.98 3.60
C PHE A 70 11.60 5.98 3.98
N THR A 71 10.75 5.40 3.12
CA THR A 71 9.33 5.21 3.41
C THR A 71 8.93 3.73 3.31
N GLU A 72 7.99 3.34 4.18
CA GLU A 72 7.32 2.05 4.18
C GLU A 72 5.82 2.25 4.30
N ASN A 73 5.05 1.72 3.34
CA ASN A 73 3.59 1.86 3.28
C ASN A 73 3.11 3.32 3.41
N GLY A 74 3.85 4.26 2.80
CA GLY A 74 3.53 5.69 2.81
C GLY A 74 3.95 6.44 4.08
N ARG A 75 4.60 5.79 5.05
CA ARG A 75 5.14 6.42 6.26
C ARG A 75 6.65 6.55 6.17
N GLU A 76 7.20 7.71 6.51
CA GLU A 76 8.64 7.89 6.65
C GLU A 76 9.15 7.20 7.92
N LEU A 77 10.25 6.45 7.80
CA LEU A 77 10.87 5.66 8.86
C LEU A 77 12.39 5.87 8.86
N LYS A 78 13.05 5.52 9.97
CA LYS A 78 14.52 5.48 9.99
C LYS A 78 15.01 4.20 9.32
N LEU A 79 16.17 4.26 8.65
CA LEU A 79 16.83 3.06 8.13
C LEU A 79 17.05 2.04 9.25
N GLY A 80 16.77 0.77 8.97
CA GLY A 80 16.78 -0.30 9.98
C GLY A 80 15.46 -0.48 10.73
N GLU A 81 14.43 0.33 10.48
CA GLU A 81 13.06 0.13 11.00
C GLU A 81 12.16 -0.59 10.00
N GLY A 82 10.93 -0.91 10.44
CA GLY A 82 9.95 -1.62 9.62
C GLY A 82 10.40 -3.03 9.29
N LEU A 83 10.29 -3.39 8.01
CA LEU A 83 10.63 -4.72 7.50
C LEU A 83 12.11 -5.08 7.70
N TRP A 84 13.01 -4.11 7.85
CA TRP A 84 14.42 -4.35 8.20
C TRP A 84 14.62 -5.17 9.47
N LYS A 85 13.65 -5.16 10.40
CA LYS A 85 13.73 -5.90 11.66
C LYS A 85 13.23 -7.34 11.56
N THR A 86 12.45 -7.66 10.53
CA THR A 86 11.65 -8.89 10.51
C THR A 86 11.74 -9.70 9.22
N ALA A 87 12.34 -9.16 8.16
CA ALA A 87 12.60 -9.88 6.92
C ALA A 87 13.46 -11.13 7.19
N ALA A 88 12.93 -12.32 6.94
CA ALA A 88 13.56 -13.59 7.26
C ALA A 88 14.27 -14.23 6.06
N ALA A 89 13.67 -14.13 4.87
CA ALA A 89 14.22 -14.73 3.66
C ALA A 89 13.66 -14.09 2.39
N LEU A 90 14.40 -14.21 1.28
CA LEU A 90 13.93 -13.81 -0.05
C LEU A 90 13.15 -14.93 -0.71
N GLY A 91 12.08 -14.58 -1.42
CA GLY A 91 11.42 -15.45 -2.39
C GLY A 91 12.13 -15.45 -3.75
N ALA A 92 11.69 -16.35 -4.63
CA ALA A 92 12.25 -16.49 -5.98
C ALA A 92 11.72 -15.43 -6.97
N TYR A 93 10.55 -14.83 -6.69
CA TYR A 93 9.87 -13.91 -7.60
C TYR A 93 10.48 -12.52 -7.60
N ARG A 94 10.83 -12.01 -8.79
CA ARG A 94 11.33 -10.66 -9.02
C ARG A 94 10.88 -10.12 -10.39
N VAL A 95 10.45 -8.86 -10.40
CA VAL A 95 10.19 -8.08 -11.62
C VAL A 95 10.90 -6.76 -11.47
N TYR A 96 11.73 -6.40 -12.44
CA TYR A 96 12.47 -5.14 -12.42
C TYR A 96 11.89 -4.14 -13.43
N VAL A 97 11.94 -2.86 -13.08
CA VAL A 97 11.89 -1.74 -14.01
C VAL A 97 13.16 -0.93 -13.78
N LEU A 98 13.97 -0.77 -14.84
CA LEU A 98 15.29 -0.16 -14.75
C LEU A 98 15.29 1.14 -15.54
N ASP A 99 15.54 2.26 -14.86
CA ASP A 99 15.52 3.60 -15.45
C ASP A 99 16.90 4.28 -15.24
N PRO A 100 17.89 3.99 -16.09
CA PRO A 100 19.21 4.63 -16.03
C PRO A 100 19.16 6.15 -16.22
N ASP A 101 18.23 6.63 -17.06
CA ASP A 101 18.12 8.07 -17.37
C ASP A 101 17.79 8.89 -16.12
N SER A 102 16.93 8.35 -15.25
CA SER A 102 16.55 9.02 -14.01
C SER A 102 17.34 8.52 -12.80
N GLY A 103 18.17 7.49 -12.96
CA GLY A 103 18.89 6.84 -11.87
C GLY A 103 17.92 6.18 -10.88
N ALA A 104 16.90 5.47 -11.36
CA ALA A 104 15.95 4.79 -10.50
C ALA A 104 15.69 3.35 -10.91
N VAL A 105 15.31 2.55 -9.93
CA VAL A 105 14.92 1.16 -10.11
C VAL A 105 13.70 0.86 -9.26
N ALA A 106 12.79 0.07 -9.82
CA ALA A 106 11.70 -0.55 -9.09
C ALA A 106 11.83 -2.07 -9.15
N VAL A 107 11.53 -2.74 -8.05
CA VAL A 107 11.47 -4.19 -7.95
C VAL A 107 10.16 -4.60 -7.32
N GLN A 108 9.40 -5.45 -8.00
CA GLN A 108 8.32 -6.21 -7.39
C GLN A 108 8.89 -7.56 -6.97
N THR A 109 8.78 -7.94 -5.70
CA THR A 109 9.31 -9.21 -5.19
C THR A 109 8.45 -9.81 -4.10
N VAL A 110 8.77 -11.03 -3.69
CA VAL A 110 8.20 -11.72 -2.53
C VAL A 110 9.31 -11.99 -1.52
N LEU A 111 8.98 -11.86 -0.25
CA LEU A 111 9.87 -12.17 0.86
C LEU A 111 9.07 -12.76 2.03
N TYR A 112 9.80 -13.31 2.99
CA TYR A 112 9.23 -13.87 4.21
C TYR A 112 9.44 -12.87 5.35
N ASP A 113 8.36 -12.49 6.05
CA ASP A 113 8.32 -11.69 7.29
C ASP A 113 8.03 -12.66 8.44
N GLY A 114 9.09 -13.23 9.04
CA GLY A 114 8.98 -14.44 9.86
C GLY A 114 8.37 -15.61 9.06
N PRO A 115 7.28 -16.26 9.55
CA PRO A 115 6.62 -17.34 8.82
C PRO A 115 5.66 -16.84 7.72
N GLN A 116 5.40 -15.53 7.64
CA GLN A 116 4.41 -14.97 6.72
C GLN A 116 5.04 -14.60 5.39
N VAL A 117 4.37 -14.91 4.29
CA VAL A 117 4.74 -14.40 2.97
C VAL A 117 4.22 -12.97 2.82
N VAL A 118 5.06 -12.07 2.31
CA VAL A 118 4.66 -10.70 1.95
C VAL A 118 5.13 -10.36 0.55
N GLN A 119 4.37 -9.52 -0.14
CA GLN A 119 4.76 -8.98 -1.44
C GLN A 119 5.26 -7.55 -1.27
N LEU A 120 6.41 -7.26 -1.89
CA LEU A 120 7.10 -5.98 -1.78
C LEU A 120 7.17 -5.30 -3.14
N LEU A 121 6.77 -4.04 -3.21
CA LEU A 121 7.40 -3.06 -4.10
C LEU A 121 8.58 -2.44 -3.36
N LEU A 122 9.75 -2.45 -3.98
CA LEU A 122 10.90 -1.63 -3.64
C LEU A 122 11.15 -0.62 -4.76
N ARG A 123 11.32 0.67 -4.43
CA ARG A 123 11.84 1.67 -5.35
C ARG A 123 13.08 2.34 -4.75
N LEU A 124 14.15 2.42 -5.53
CA LEU A 124 15.36 3.15 -5.17
C LEU A 124 15.58 4.32 -6.14
N ARG A 125 16.05 5.45 -5.60
CA ARG A 125 16.71 6.53 -6.37
C ARG A 125 18.20 6.51 -6.05
N ILE A 126 19.02 6.54 -7.10
CA ILE A 126 20.47 6.57 -7.05
C ILE A 126 20.93 7.91 -7.63
N ARG A 127 21.75 8.65 -6.87
CA ARG A 127 22.48 9.83 -7.32
C ARG A 127 23.90 9.76 -6.79
N ASP A 128 24.87 10.07 -7.64
CA ASP A 128 26.30 10.08 -7.27
C ASP A 128 26.74 8.77 -6.58
N ASP A 129 26.35 7.64 -7.17
CA ASP A 129 26.59 6.28 -6.65
C ASP A 129 26.04 5.99 -5.25
N ARG A 130 25.13 6.83 -4.75
CA ARG A 130 24.47 6.66 -3.45
C ARG A 130 22.96 6.52 -3.59
N ILE A 131 22.38 5.72 -2.70
CA ILE A 131 20.93 5.61 -2.56
C ILE A 131 20.43 6.83 -1.80
N THR A 132 19.65 7.69 -2.46
CA THR A 132 19.10 8.93 -1.89
C THR A 132 17.64 8.79 -1.46
N GLU A 133 16.90 7.86 -2.06
CA GLU A 133 15.49 7.65 -1.73
C GLU A 133 15.18 6.15 -1.77
N VAL A 134 14.40 5.69 -0.79
CA VAL A 134 13.88 4.34 -0.69
C VAL A 134 12.38 4.44 -0.43
N GLU A 135 11.57 3.85 -1.30
CA GLU A 135 10.12 3.72 -1.10
C GLU A 135 9.76 2.24 -1.13
N THR A 136 9.13 1.74 -0.07
CA THR A 136 8.67 0.36 0.03
C THR A 136 7.16 0.32 0.22
N LEU A 137 6.47 -0.55 -0.52
CA LEU A 137 5.09 -0.92 -0.25
C LEU A 137 5.04 -2.44 -0.01
N ILE A 138 4.54 -2.84 1.15
CA ILE A 138 4.50 -4.21 1.62
C ILE A 138 3.06 -4.61 1.79
N ALA A 139 2.58 -5.48 0.88
CA ALA A 139 1.28 -6.12 0.98
C ALA A 139 1.42 -7.45 1.73
N ARG A 140 0.53 -7.64 2.70
CA ARG A 140 0.39 -8.86 3.49
C ARG A 140 -0.96 -9.50 3.25
N GLU A 141 -1.11 -10.73 3.74
CA GLU A 141 -2.39 -11.42 3.69
C GLU A 141 -3.50 -10.55 4.27
N GLY A 142 -4.37 -10.15 3.34
CA GLY A 142 -5.57 -9.46 3.67
C GLY A 142 -5.50 -7.93 3.72
N ASP A 143 -4.34 -7.31 3.53
CA ASP A 143 -4.30 -5.84 3.41
C ASP A 143 -5.30 -5.32 2.37
N THR A 144 -5.63 -6.12 1.34
CA THR A 144 -6.71 -5.84 0.38
C THR A 144 -7.59 -7.07 0.13
N CYS A 145 -8.58 -6.95 -0.77
CA CYS A 145 -9.44 -8.05 -1.25
C CYS A 145 -8.68 -9.25 -1.81
N CYS A 146 -7.46 -9.00 -2.25
CA CYS A 146 -6.84 -9.74 -3.32
C CYS A 146 -5.49 -10.19 -2.80
N TRP A 147 -5.30 -11.51 -2.75
CA TRP A 147 -4.13 -12.14 -2.18
C TRP A 147 -4.02 -13.57 -2.71
N ALA A 148 -2.95 -13.87 -3.43
CA ALA A 148 -2.64 -15.22 -3.90
C ALA A 148 -1.11 -15.40 -3.98
N PRO A 149 -0.42 -15.41 -2.82
CA PRO A 149 1.05 -15.41 -2.76
C PRO A 149 1.66 -16.65 -3.42
N GLU A 150 0.95 -17.78 -3.45
CA GLU A 150 1.37 -19.00 -4.13
C GLU A 150 1.52 -18.81 -5.66
N ARG A 151 0.79 -17.86 -6.25
CA ARG A 151 0.89 -17.52 -7.68
C ARG A 151 2.04 -16.58 -7.99
N LEU A 152 2.69 -16.04 -6.95
CA LEU A 152 3.92 -15.28 -7.05
C LEU A 152 5.15 -16.21 -7.01
N ALA A 153 5.03 -17.46 -7.47
CA ALA A 153 6.15 -18.40 -7.55
C ALA A 153 6.87 -18.36 -8.91
N ALA A 154 6.19 -17.91 -9.98
CA ALA A 154 6.73 -17.92 -11.34
C ALA A 154 7.20 -16.53 -11.79
N LEU A 155 8.42 -16.45 -12.34
CA LEU A 155 8.98 -15.23 -12.92
C LEU A 155 8.27 -14.88 -14.25
N PRO A 156 7.72 -13.67 -14.41
CA PRO A 156 7.07 -13.27 -15.65
C PRO A 156 8.12 -12.87 -16.69
N ALA A 157 8.47 -13.80 -17.58
CA ALA A 157 9.50 -13.60 -18.61
C ALA A 157 9.28 -12.35 -19.48
N VAL A 158 8.03 -11.89 -19.64
CA VAL A 158 7.69 -10.74 -20.49
C VAL A 158 8.30 -9.42 -19.99
N PHE A 159 8.52 -9.25 -18.68
CA PHE A 159 9.06 -8.00 -18.13
C PHE A 159 10.56 -7.81 -18.42
N ASP A 160 11.30 -8.90 -18.62
CA ASP A 160 12.73 -8.86 -18.99
C ASP A 160 12.97 -8.74 -20.50
N GLN A 161 11.92 -8.84 -21.32
CA GLN A 161 12.02 -8.75 -22.77
C GLN A 161 12.19 -7.30 -23.23
N THR A 162 13.28 -7.02 -23.96
CA THR A 162 13.52 -5.73 -24.60
C THR A 162 12.60 -5.53 -25.80
N ILE A 163 12.13 -4.30 -26.01
CA ILE A 163 11.45 -3.89 -27.24
C ILE A 163 12.51 -3.58 -28.32
N PRO A 164 12.32 -3.97 -29.59
CA PRO A 164 13.23 -3.58 -30.67
C PRO A 164 13.35 -2.06 -30.80
N VAL A 165 14.55 -1.53 -31.08
CA VAL A 165 14.83 -0.08 -31.03
C VAL A 165 13.83 0.77 -31.83
N GLY A 166 13.47 0.36 -33.05
CA GLY A 166 12.50 1.07 -33.89
C GLY A 166 11.03 0.96 -33.47
N LYS A 167 10.73 0.16 -32.44
CA LYS A 167 9.38 -0.03 -31.87
C LYS A 167 9.24 0.48 -30.44
N ARG A 168 10.33 1.02 -29.85
CA ARG A 168 10.33 1.52 -28.47
C ARG A 168 9.49 2.80 -28.39
N ALA A 169 8.43 2.75 -27.60
CA ALA A 169 7.73 3.94 -27.18
C ALA A 169 8.63 4.83 -26.32
N GLY A 170 8.51 6.14 -26.46
CA GLY A 170 9.24 7.10 -25.64
C GLY A 170 8.75 7.12 -24.19
N ARG A 171 9.54 7.68 -23.25
CA ARG A 171 9.15 7.83 -21.83
C ARG A 171 7.76 8.46 -21.66
N GLN A 172 7.52 9.58 -22.33
CA GLN A 172 6.25 10.32 -22.18
C GLN A 172 5.07 9.56 -22.79
N GLU A 173 5.31 8.81 -23.86
CA GLU A 173 4.29 7.95 -24.46
C GLU A 173 3.90 6.81 -23.52
N LEU A 174 4.88 6.13 -22.91
CA LEU A 174 4.62 5.09 -21.92
C LEU A 174 3.82 5.64 -20.72
N ILE A 175 4.20 6.81 -20.20
CA ILE A 175 3.47 7.50 -19.12
C ILE A 175 2.04 7.82 -19.57
N ALA A 176 1.84 8.36 -20.77
CA ALA A 176 0.51 8.71 -21.28
C ALA A 176 -0.40 7.48 -21.43
N ILE A 177 0.15 6.34 -21.88
CA ILE A 177 -0.60 5.07 -22.00
C ILE A 177 -1.03 4.56 -20.62
N ALA A 178 -0.13 4.56 -19.64
CA ALA A 178 -0.47 4.16 -18.26
C ALA A 178 -1.44 5.14 -17.60
N ASP A 179 -1.29 6.46 -17.83
CA ASP A 179 -2.21 7.45 -17.28
C ASP A 179 -3.61 7.33 -17.86
N ALA A 180 -3.73 7.04 -19.17
CA ALA A 180 -5.01 6.78 -19.81
C ALA A 180 -5.76 5.62 -19.16
N TYR A 181 -5.05 4.58 -18.68
CA TYR A 181 -5.65 3.50 -17.91
C TYR A 181 -6.24 3.97 -16.58
N PHE A 182 -5.49 4.77 -15.81
CA PHE A 182 -6.02 5.35 -14.57
C PHE A 182 -7.16 6.34 -14.82
N THR A 183 -7.12 7.08 -15.94
CA THR A 183 -8.22 7.94 -16.37
C THR A 183 -9.47 7.14 -16.70
N ALA A 184 -9.35 5.99 -17.37
CA ALA A 184 -10.46 5.09 -17.64
C ALA A 184 -11.08 4.53 -16.35
N LEU A 185 -10.25 4.16 -15.37
CA LEU A 185 -10.72 3.75 -14.04
C LEU A 185 -11.45 4.88 -13.29
N HIS A 186 -10.90 6.09 -13.36
CA HIS A 186 -11.44 7.26 -12.68
C HIS A 186 -12.77 7.74 -13.25
N THR A 187 -12.94 7.61 -14.57
CA THR A 187 -14.10 8.14 -15.31
C THR A 187 -15.12 7.06 -15.67
N GLY A 188 -14.94 5.82 -15.19
CA GLY A 188 -15.84 4.69 -15.46
C GLY A 188 -17.30 5.03 -15.17
N GLY A 189 -18.18 4.84 -16.16
CA GLY A 189 -19.61 5.13 -16.04
C GLY A 189 -20.01 6.59 -16.21
N THR A 190 -19.07 7.48 -16.59
CA THR A 190 -19.33 8.90 -16.87
C THR A 190 -19.22 9.22 -18.37
N PRO A 191 -19.79 10.35 -18.86
CA PRO A 191 -19.60 10.82 -20.24
C PRO A 191 -18.13 11.08 -20.63
N GLU A 192 -17.27 11.34 -19.64
CA GLU A 192 -15.84 11.56 -19.81
C GLU A 192 -15.06 10.26 -20.04
N TYR A 193 -15.68 9.08 -19.83
CA TYR A 193 -15.03 7.79 -20.00
C TYR A 193 -14.41 7.63 -21.38
N ARG A 194 -13.13 7.25 -21.42
CA ARG A 194 -12.43 6.82 -22.62
C ARG A 194 -11.74 5.50 -22.32
N ARG A 195 -11.93 4.51 -23.19
CA ARG A 195 -11.32 3.19 -23.05
C ARG A 195 -9.80 3.30 -23.17
N ALA A 196 -9.09 2.63 -22.27
CA ALA A 196 -7.63 2.53 -22.31
C ALA A 196 -7.12 1.64 -23.47
N SER A 197 -5.90 1.88 -23.92
CA SER A 197 -5.23 1.07 -24.96
C SER A 197 -4.72 -0.25 -24.38
N LEU A 198 -5.50 -1.33 -24.51
CA LEU A 198 -5.20 -2.65 -23.95
C LEU A 198 -5.02 -3.72 -25.04
N PHE A 199 -4.18 -4.73 -24.79
CA PHE A 199 -4.29 -6.01 -25.51
C PHE A 199 -5.57 -6.73 -25.12
N SER A 200 -6.16 -7.49 -26.05
CA SER A 200 -7.38 -8.27 -25.80
C SER A 200 -7.19 -9.32 -24.70
N GLU A 201 -6.00 -9.93 -24.65
CA GLU A 201 -5.65 -10.98 -23.68
C GLU A 201 -4.89 -10.43 -22.46
N MET A 202 -4.86 -9.10 -22.30
CA MET A 202 -4.13 -8.46 -21.20
C MET A 202 -4.62 -8.98 -19.85
N ASN A 203 -3.65 -9.32 -18.99
CA ASN A 203 -3.91 -9.80 -17.65
C ASN A 203 -3.55 -8.78 -16.56
N ARG A 204 -4.38 -8.76 -15.51
CA ARG A 204 -4.12 -8.07 -14.26
C ARG A 204 -3.84 -9.04 -13.14
N TYR A 205 -2.74 -8.81 -12.43
CA TYR A 205 -2.38 -9.53 -11.22
C TYR A 205 -2.39 -8.56 -10.04
N GLU A 206 -3.27 -8.75 -9.09
CA GLU A 206 -3.43 -7.91 -7.90
C GLU A 206 -2.98 -8.69 -6.67
N ASN A 207 -1.84 -8.30 -6.11
CA ASN A 207 -1.22 -9.03 -4.99
C ASN A 207 -1.07 -10.55 -5.26
N GLY A 208 -0.70 -10.91 -6.50
CA GLY A 208 -0.59 -12.28 -7.00
C GLY A 208 -1.89 -12.90 -7.52
N LEU A 209 -3.05 -12.35 -7.17
CA LEU A 209 -4.34 -12.84 -7.64
C LEU A 209 -4.57 -12.42 -9.11
N LEU A 210 -4.82 -13.37 -10.00
CA LEU A 210 -5.25 -13.07 -11.37
C LEU A 210 -6.69 -12.55 -11.34
N THR A 211 -6.95 -11.34 -11.83
CA THR A 211 -8.26 -10.68 -11.73
C THR A 211 -9.01 -10.53 -13.07
N THR A 212 -8.40 -10.98 -14.17
CA THR A 212 -8.95 -10.95 -15.54
C THR A 212 -8.81 -12.30 -16.21
N ASN A 213 -9.69 -12.62 -17.17
CA ASN A 213 -9.62 -13.85 -17.96
C ASN A 213 -9.56 -15.15 -17.13
N VAL A 214 -10.10 -15.16 -15.91
CA VAL A 214 -10.01 -16.30 -14.99
C VAL A 214 -10.99 -17.40 -15.40
N THR A 215 -10.49 -18.49 -15.97
CA THR A 215 -11.30 -19.70 -16.24
C THR A 215 -11.89 -20.26 -14.94
N GLY A 216 -13.20 -20.50 -14.91
CA GLY A 216 -13.91 -20.95 -13.70
C GLY A 216 -14.02 -19.92 -12.58
N GLY A 217 -13.60 -18.67 -12.82
CA GLY A 217 -13.72 -17.58 -11.87
C GLY A 217 -15.16 -17.08 -11.69
N ASN A 218 -15.32 -16.08 -10.82
CA ASN A 218 -16.63 -15.43 -10.63
C ASN A 218 -17.06 -14.65 -11.89
N ARG A 219 -18.26 -14.06 -11.87
CA ARG A 219 -18.81 -13.33 -13.02
C ARG A 219 -17.89 -12.23 -13.55
N ILE A 220 -17.21 -11.50 -12.66
CA ILE A 220 -16.37 -10.35 -13.00
C ILE A 220 -14.98 -10.82 -13.45
N THR A 221 -14.34 -11.72 -12.71
CA THR A 221 -12.97 -12.16 -13.00
C THR A 221 -12.86 -12.96 -14.31
N ARG A 222 -13.99 -13.49 -14.82
CA ARG A 222 -14.07 -14.11 -16.16
C ARG A 222 -14.00 -13.13 -17.31
N TRP A 223 -14.25 -11.84 -17.08
CA TRP A 223 -14.16 -10.82 -18.11
C TRP A 223 -12.71 -10.45 -18.41
N ASP A 224 -12.46 -10.06 -19.64
CA ASP A 224 -11.22 -9.38 -20.02
C ASP A 224 -11.13 -7.98 -19.36
N ALA A 225 -9.94 -7.40 -19.40
CA ALA A 225 -9.67 -6.12 -18.76
C ALA A 225 -10.48 -4.96 -19.36
N ALA A 226 -10.74 -4.97 -20.67
CA ALA A 226 -11.49 -3.93 -21.36
C ALA A 226 -12.94 -3.92 -20.91
N LYS A 227 -13.59 -5.09 -20.91
CA LYS A 227 -14.97 -5.27 -20.44
C LYS A 227 -15.13 -4.87 -18.99
N GLN A 228 -14.14 -5.16 -18.14
CA GLN A 228 -14.14 -4.72 -16.75
C GLN A 228 -14.12 -3.18 -16.60
N LEU A 229 -13.37 -2.47 -17.44
CA LEU A 229 -13.39 -0.99 -17.45
C LEU A 229 -14.71 -0.46 -18.01
N ASP A 230 -15.15 -1.00 -19.15
CA ASP A 230 -16.35 -0.53 -19.86
C ASP A 230 -17.64 -0.74 -19.07
N SER A 231 -17.68 -1.75 -18.20
CA SER A 231 -18.85 -2.03 -17.38
C SER A 231 -18.96 -1.12 -16.14
N ALA A 232 -18.03 -0.17 -15.95
CA ALA A 232 -17.95 0.68 -14.76
C ALA A 232 -17.97 -0.10 -13.43
N MET A 233 -17.46 -1.34 -13.41
CA MET A 233 -17.62 -2.24 -12.26
C MET A 233 -16.82 -1.79 -11.03
N PHE A 234 -15.86 -0.89 -11.23
CA PHE A 234 -15.11 -0.27 -10.15
C PHE A 234 -15.92 0.79 -9.38
N GLY A 235 -17.13 1.16 -9.83
CA GLY A 235 -17.96 2.18 -9.19
C GLY A 235 -17.32 3.57 -9.22
N PRO A 236 -17.83 4.54 -8.44
CA PRO A 236 -17.17 5.83 -8.30
C PRO A 236 -15.79 5.62 -7.64
N LEU A 237 -14.73 5.77 -8.43
CA LEU A 237 -13.35 5.63 -8.01
C LEU A 237 -12.58 6.91 -8.32
N ARG A 238 -11.97 7.50 -7.30
CA ARG A 238 -11.01 8.60 -7.45
C ARG A 238 -9.60 8.02 -7.49
N VAL A 239 -8.90 8.27 -8.60
CA VAL A 239 -7.49 7.92 -8.75
C VAL A 239 -6.66 9.19 -8.68
N VAL A 240 -6.08 9.43 -7.50
CA VAL A 240 -5.35 10.67 -7.19
C VAL A 240 -3.86 10.40 -6.96
N ASN A 241 -3.06 11.46 -6.84
CA ASN A 241 -1.62 11.39 -6.58
C ASN A 241 -0.87 10.45 -7.53
N ARG A 242 -1.20 10.51 -8.83
CA ARG A 242 -0.57 9.66 -9.85
C ARG A 242 0.89 10.05 -10.02
N ARG A 243 1.79 9.09 -9.85
CA ARG A 243 3.24 9.25 -9.98
C ARG A 243 3.78 8.15 -10.88
N TYR A 244 4.77 8.47 -11.72
CA TYR A 244 5.43 7.53 -12.63
C TYR A 244 6.95 7.52 -12.37
N PRO A 245 7.39 7.03 -11.20
CA PRO A 245 8.73 7.33 -10.70
C PRO A 245 9.87 6.57 -11.37
N VAL A 246 9.57 5.49 -12.12
CA VAL A 246 10.54 4.66 -12.84
C VAL A 246 9.95 4.28 -14.19
N VAL A 247 10.62 4.64 -15.29
CA VAL A 247 10.15 4.35 -16.66
C VAL A 247 11.30 3.78 -17.47
N ASP A 248 11.05 2.65 -18.12
CA ASP A 248 12.02 1.87 -18.87
C ASP A 248 11.57 1.69 -20.34
N PRO A 249 11.92 2.63 -21.23
CA PRO A 249 11.66 2.51 -22.66
C PRO A 249 12.28 1.28 -23.33
N GLU A 250 13.39 0.76 -22.80
CA GLU A 250 14.08 -0.39 -23.37
C GLU A 250 13.24 -1.67 -23.26
N ASN A 251 12.63 -1.89 -22.09
CA ASN A 251 11.74 -3.02 -21.88
C ASN A 251 10.26 -2.67 -22.12
N GLY A 252 9.93 -1.40 -22.40
CA GLY A 252 8.53 -0.96 -22.48
C GLY A 252 7.81 -1.18 -21.14
N THR A 253 8.49 -0.94 -20.03
CA THR A 253 7.91 -1.12 -18.69
C THR A 253 7.93 0.17 -17.90
N LEU A 254 7.00 0.32 -16.96
CA LEU A 254 7.05 1.40 -16.00
C LEU A 254 6.44 0.99 -14.67
N LEU A 255 6.85 1.70 -13.63
CA LEU A 255 6.17 1.73 -12.34
C LEU A 255 5.27 2.97 -12.30
N ALA A 256 4.00 2.78 -12.00
CA ALA A 256 3.12 3.84 -11.52
C ALA A 256 2.78 3.62 -10.06
N VAL A 257 2.65 4.70 -9.29
CA VAL A 257 2.14 4.67 -7.91
C VAL A 257 1.01 5.68 -7.79
N VAL A 258 -0.14 5.24 -7.33
CA VAL A 258 -1.39 6.00 -7.27
C VAL A 258 -2.11 5.76 -5.94
N LEU A 259 -3.07 6.62 -5.63
CA LEU A 259 -3.97 6.44 -4.49
C LEU A 259 -5.40 6.25 -5.00
N PHE A 260 -6.00 5.12 -4.68
CA PHE A 260 -7.41 4.83 -4.94
C PHE A 260 -8.25 5.25 -3.75
N GLN A 261 -9.24 6.10 -4.01
CA GLN A 261 -10.20 6.60 -3.02
C GLN A 261 -11.60 6.36 -3.56
N ARG A 262 -12.49 5.82 -2.73
CA ARG A 262 -13.91 5.65 -3.09
C ARG A 262 -14.70 6.77 -2.42
N PRO A 263 -15.25 7.74 -3.18
CA PRO A 263 -16.15 8.75 -2.61
C PRO A 263 -17.28 8.05 -1.86
N ASP A 264 -17.61 8.58 -0.68
CA ASP A 264 -18.69 8.07 0.18
C ASP A 264 -18.47 6.65 0.74
N SER A 265 -17.28 6.07 0.53
CA SER A 265 -16.87 4.83 1.18
C SER A 265 -16.16 5.10 2.50
N ARG A 266 -16.49 4.28 3.50
CA ARG A 266 -15.77 4.21 4.78
C ARG A 266 -14.45 3.43 4.68
N GLN A 267 -14.12 2.91 3.50
CA GLN A 267 -12.86 2.20 3.28
C GLN A 267 -11.69 3.18 3.22
N PRO A 268 -10.57 2.88 3.89
CA PRO A 268 -9.37 3.70 3.75
C PRO A 268 -8.91 3.73 2.29
N PRO A 269 -8.25 4.82 1.88
CA PRO A 269 -7.56 4.87 0.61
C PRO A 269 -6.66 3.64 0.40
N THR A 270 -6.43 3.25 -0.84
CA THR A 270 -5.49 2.16 -1.15
C THR A 270 -4.34 2.73 -1.95
N ILE A 271 -3.11 2.57 -1.44
CA ILE A 271 -1.91 2.84 -2.23
C ILE A 271 -1.76 1.67 -3.18
N ILE A 272 -1.66 1.97 -4.46
CA ILE A 272 -1.46 0.97 -5.49
C ILE A 272 -0.20 1.34 -6.23
N SER A 273 0.71 0.38 -6.31
CA SER A 273 1.77 0.41 -7.30
C SER A 273 1.50 -0.58 -8.40
N GLU A 274 1.48 -0.13 -9.64
CA GLU A 274 1.28 -0.98 -10.80
C GLU A 274 2.54 -0.97 -11.68
N PHE A 275 3.03 -2.17 -11.95
CA PHE A 275 4.05 -2.44 -12.95
C PHE A 275 3.35 -2.72 -14.26
N PHE A 276 3.57 -1.87 -15.25
CA PHE A 276 3.02 -2.02 -16.58
C PHE A 276 4.06 -2.65 -17.51
N LYS A 277 3.61 -3.59 -18.34
CA LYS A 277 4.28 -3.95 -19.59
C LYS A 277 3.46 -3.38 -20.75
N ILE A 278 4.10 -2.57 -21.59
CA ILE A 278 3.50 -1.90 -22.75
C ILE A 278 4.26 -2.34 -23.99
N ILE A 279 3.53 -2.81 -25.00
CA ILE A 279 4.07 -3.29 -26.28
C ILE A 279 3.22 -2.67 -27.38
N ASP A 280 3.84 -2.12 -28.43
CA ASP A 280 3.14 -1.54 -29.59
C ASP A 280 2.00 -0.57 -29.18
N GLY A 281 2.28 0.32 -28.22
CA GLY A 281 1.34 1.34 -27.75
C GLY A 281 0.17 0.83 -26.89
N LYS A 282 0.18 -0.46 -26.50
CA LYS A 282 -0.90 -1.09 -25.74
C LYS A 282 -0.38 -1.75 -24.47
N ILE A 283 -1.18 -1.70 -23.42
CA ILE A 283 -0.88 -2.38 -22.15
C ILE A 283 -1.08 -3.88 -22.36
N TYR A 284 0.01 -4.64 -22.18
CA TYR A 284 0.07 -6.09 -22.32
C TYR A 284 -0.19 -6.80 -20.99
N GLU A 285 0.37 -6.30 -19.89
CA GLU A 285 0.19 -6.88 -18.56
C GLU A 285 0.31 -5.79 -17.48
N ILE A 286 -0.48 -5.92 -16.41
CA ILE A 286 -0.34 -5.12 -15.19
C ILE A 286 -0.13 -6.05 -14.00
N ARG A 287 0.86 -5.72 -13.17
CA ARG A 287 1.08 -6.36 -11.88
C ARG A 287 1.05 -5.32 -10.77
N ALA A 288 0.09 -5.45 -9.88
CA ALA A 288 -0.12 -4.53 -8.78
C ALA A 288 0.40 -5.09 -7.45
N VAL A 289 1.06 -4.22 -6.67
CA VAL A 289 1.14 -4.35 -5.21
C VAL A 289 0.18 -3.32 -4.64
N MET A 290 -0.82 -3.79 -3.92
CA MET A 290 -1.89 -2.99 -3.36
C MET A 290 -1.85 -3.11 -1.84
N VAL A 291 -1.77 -1.96 -1.19
CA VAL A 291 -1.79 -1.87 0.27
C VAL A 291 -2.89 -0.89 0.62
N SER A 292 -3.96 -1.37 1.26
CA SER A 292 -4.89 -0.42 1.86
C SER A 292 -4.13 0.38 2.90
N THR A 293 -4.34 1.69 2.94
CA THR A 293 -3.88 2.55 4.04
C THR A 293 -4.73 2.28 5.28
N LEU A 294 -4.99 0.99 5.56
CA LEU A 294 -5.34 0.53 6.89
C LEU A 294 -4.42 1.31 7.82
N SER A 295 -5.03 1.98 8.79
CA SER A 295 -4.25 2.50 9.90
C SER A 295 -3.34 1.37 10.38
N GLY A 296 -2.10 1.65 10.78
CA GLY A 296 -1.26 0.55 11.26
C GLY A 296 -1.88 -0.17 12.46
N ALA A 297 -2.87 0.43 13.11
CA ALA A 297 -3.78 -0.22 14.04
C ALA A 297 -4.56 -1.38 13.42
N GLN A 298 -5.27 -1.18 12.30
CA GLN A 298 -5.95 -2.25 11.59
C GLN A 298 -5.00 -3.40 11.20
N VAL A 299 -3.79 -3.09 10.75
CA VAL A 299 -2.79 -4.12 10.42
C VAL A 299 -2.39 -4.91 11.67
N ALA A 300 -2.11 -4.23 12.78
CA ALA A 300 -1.76 -4.86 14.06
C ALA A 300 -2.91 -5.73 14.61
N LEU A 301 -4.15 -5.26 14.53
CA LEU A 301 -5.34 -6.00 14.93
C LEU A 301 -5.56 -7.22 14.04
N ARG A 302 -5.39 -7.09 12.72
CA ARG A 302 -5.53 -8.20 11.79
C ARG A 302 -4.51 -9.30 12.03
N ARG A 303 -3.25 -8.93 12.27
CA ARG A 303 -2.20 -9.89 12.65
C ARG A 303 -2.57 -10.62 13.94
N SER A 304 -3.13 -9.91 14.91
CA SER A 304 -3.62 -10.52 16.16
C SER A 304 -4.80 -11.46 15.92
N ALA A 305 -5.72 -11.08 15.03
CA ALA A 305 -6.86 -11.90 14.62
C ALA A 305 -6.44 -13.24 13.98
N LEU A 306 -5.39 -13.22 13.15
CA LEU A 306 -4.79 -14.41 12.55
C LEU A 306 -4.15 -15.33 13.60
N ASN A 307 -3.47 -14.75 14.60
CA ASN A 307 -2.71 -15.50 15.59
C ASN A 307 -3.57 -16.07 16.74
N GLY A 308 -4.71 -15.47 17.06
CA GLY A 308 -5.52 -15.93 18.19
C GLY A 308 -6.97 -15.45 18.20
N GLY A 309 -7.52 -15.08 17.05
CA GLY A 309 -8.94 -14.72 16.96
C GLY A 309 -9.29 -13.44 17.70
N ALA A 310 -10.57 -13.31 18.06
CA ALA A 310 -11.08 -12.09 18.65
C ALA A 310 -10.48 -11.78 20.04
N ASP A 311 -10.05 -12.79 20.81
CA ASP A 311 -9.39 -12.54 22.09
C ASP A 311 -8.06 -11.80 21.92
N SER A 312 -7.24 -12.22 20.96
CA SER A 312 -6.01 -11.52 20.61
C SER A 312 -6.28 -10.13 20.03
N VAL A 313 -7.36 -9.95 19.27
CA VAL A 313 -7.78 -8.62 18.78
C VAL A 313 -8.11 -7.69 19.94
N VAL A 314 -8.94 -8.15 20.89
CA VAL A 314 -9.33 -7.37 22.07
C VAL A 314 -8.09 -7.01 22.89
N ALA A 315 -7.25 -7.99 23.21
CA ALA A 315 -6.04 -7.77 23.98
C ALA A 315 -5.12 -6.75 23.29
N ARG A 316 -4.87 -6.89 21.98
CA ARG A 316 -4.00 -5.98 21.24
C ARG A 316 -4.62 -4.58 21.11
N TYR A 317 -5.90 -4.47 20.81
CA TYR A 317 -6.57 -3.15 20.73
C TYR A 317 -6.43 -2.38 22.04
N CYS A 318 -6.71 -3.04 23.17
CA CYS A 318 -6.64 -2.42 24.48
C CYS A 318 -5.21 -2.05 24.87
N ASP A 319 -4.25 -2.94 24.62
CA ASP A 319 -2.83 -2.67 24.84
C ASP A 319 -2.34 -1.46 24.04
N MET A 320 -2.67 -1.40 22.75
CA MET A 320 -2.34 -0.26 21.88
C MET A 320 -2.94 1.03 22.39
N LYS A 321 -4.21 1.00 22.79
CA LYS A 321 -4.92 2.19 23.27
C LYS A 321 -4.31 2.72 24.56
N THR A 322 -3.84 1.83 25.44
CA THR A 322 -3.23 2.23 26.71
C THR A 322 -1.78 2.68 26.56
N ARG A 323 -0.97 1.99 25.75
CA ARG A 323 0.49 2.18 25.72
C ARG A 323 1.02 2.94 24.51
N GLU A 324 0.23 3.00 23.45
CA GLU A 324 0.63 3.51 22.14
C GLU A 324 -0.43 4.49 21.60
N ALA A 325 -1.17 5.18 22.50
CA ALA A 325 -2.33 6.02 22.16
C ALA A 325 -2.03 7.05 21.05
N ASP A 326 -0.85 7.67 21.12
CA ASP A 326 -0.41 8.70 20.15
C ASP A 326 0.17 8.11 18.86
N ALA A 327 0.47 6.81 18.84
CA ALA A 327 1.06 6.13 17.69
C ALA A 327 0.01 5.62 16.69
N TRP A 328 -1.26 5.60 17.08
CA TRP A 328 -2.35 4.98 16.32
C TRP A 328 -3.58 5.87 16.25
N LEU A 329 -4.25 5.84 15.10
CA LEU A 329 -5.62 6.35 14.99
C LEU A 329 -6.58 5.30 15.53
N PHE A 330 -7.42 5.70 16.50
CA PHE A 330 -8.53 4.90 17.01
C PHE A 330 -9.86 5.58 16.68
N ASP A 331 -10.65 4.91 15.87
CA ASP A 331 -12.03 5.19 15.51
C ASP A 331 -12.81 3.86 15.41
N GLU A 332 -14.12 3.95 15.17
CA GLU A 332 -14.99 2.79 15.09
C GLU A 332 -14.68 1.87 13.91
N TYR A 333 -14.01 2.37 12.87
CA TYR A 333 -13.76 1.64 11.63
C TYR A 333 -12.69 0.56 11.82
N GLN A 334 -11.68 0.77 12.68
CA GLN A 334 -10.64 -0.26 12.82
C GLN A 334 -11.20 -1.59 13.33
N LEU A 335 -12.01 -1.55 14.38
CA LEU A 335 -12.67 -2.75 14.90
C LEU A 335 -13.75 -3.26 13.95
N ASN A 336 -14.47 -2.35 13.27
CA ASN A 336 -15.51 -2.74 12.33
C ASN A 336 -14.96 -3.57 11.16
N THR A 337 -13.82 -3.15 10.59
CA THR A 337 -13.14 -3.89 9.52
C THR A 337 -12.75 -5.30 9.97
N ILE A 338 -12.23 -5.45 11.19
CA ILE A 338 -11.83 -6.78 11.71
C ILE A 338 -13.06 -7.66 11.99
N GLY A 339 -14.16 -7.09 12.47
CA GLY A 339 -15.41 -7.82 12.67
C GLY A 339 -15.96 -8.40 11.35
N TYR A 340 -15.99 -7.60 10.28
CA TYR A 340 -16.39 -8.08 8.95
C TYR A 340 -15.42 -9.11 8.37
N TRP A 341 -14.11 -8.92 8.58
CA TRP A 341 -13.10 -9.89 8.19
C TRP A 341 -13.34 -11.29 8.81
N PHE A 342 -13.81 -11.34 10.06
CA PHE A 342 -14.23 -12.59 10.70
C PHE A 342 -15.52 -13.15 10.09
N LEU A 343 -16.53 -12.32 9.81
CA LEU A 343 -17.78 -12.77 9.16
C LEU A 343 -17.54 -13.40 7.79
N GLU A 344 -16.72 -12.77 6.96
CA GLU A 344 -16.34 -13.26 5.62
C GLU A 344 -15.67 -14.65 5.69
N ARG A 345 -15.03 -14.97 6.82
CA ARG A 345 -14.35 -16.25 7.08
C ARG A 345 -15.21 -17.25 7.84
N GLY A 346 -16.49 -16.95 8.04
CA GLY A 346 -17.41 -17.80 8.81
C GLY A 346 -17.12 -17.84 10.32
N ARG A 347 -16.18 -17.03 10.82
CA ARG A 347 -15.80 -16.94 12.23
C ARG A 347 -16.77 -16.02 13.00
N LYS A 348 -18.04 -16.41 13.00
CA LYS A 348 -19.15 -15.57 13.45
C LYS A 348 -19.06 -15.15 14.92
N SER A 349 -18.62 -16.03 15.81
CA SER A 349 -18.45 -15.72 17.24
C SER A 349 -17.33 -14.70 17.48
N ASP A 350 -16.24 -14.77 16.72
CA ASP A 350 -15.15 -13.79 16.77
C ASP A 350 -15.62 -12.42 16.27
N ALA A 351 -16.44 -12.40 15.22
CA ALA A 351 -17.06 -11.17 14.72
C ALA A 351 -17.92 -10.52 15.79
N VAL A 352 -18.85 -11.27 16.41
CA VAL A 352 -19.70 -10.76 17.51
C VAL A 352 -18.83 -10.15 18.61
N ARG A 353 -17.79 -10.88 19.08
CA ARG A 353 -16.90 -10.39 20.13
C ARG A 353 -16.18 -9.09 19.75
N THR A 354 -15.73 -8.98 18.51
CA THR A 354 -15.04 -7.78 18.00
C THR A 354 -15.99 -6.59 17.89
N PHE A 355 -17.21 -6.79 17.39
CA PHE A 355 -18.22 -5.73 17.30
C PHE A 355 -18.76 -5.33 18.68
N GLN A 356 -18.81 -6.25 19.65
CA GLN A 356 -19.13 -5.93 21.05
C GLN A 356 -18.10 -4.96 21.64
N LEU A 357 -16.80 -5.18 21.38
CA LEU A 357 -15.76 -4.22 21.76
C LEU A 357 -16.02 -2.87 21.08
N ASN A 358 -16.26 -2.87 19.78
CA ASN A 358 -16.50 -1.65 19.00
C ASN A 358 -17.64 -0.79 19.57
N VAL A 359 -18.78 -1.42 19.87
CA VAL A 359 -19.93 -0.74 20.50
C VAL A 359 -19.58 -0.14 21.87
N ASN A 360 -18.71 -0.79 22.65
CA ASN A 360 -18.31 -0.28 23.96
C ASN A 360 -17.33 0.89 23.86
N GLU A 361 -16.43 0.87 22.88
CA GLU A 361 -15.47 1.94 22.64
C GLU A 361 -16.13 3.17 21.99
N TYR A 362 -17.14 2.96 21.14
CA TYR A 362 -17.83 4.01 20.40
C TYR A 362 -19.35 3.96 20.60
N PRO A 363 -19.86 4.21 21.83
CA PRO A 363 -21.25 3.97 22.20
C PRO A 363 -22.28 4.87 21.52
N ASN A 364 -21.82 5.93 20.85
CA ASN A 364 -22.64 6.91 20.14
C ASN A 364 -22.51 6.81 18.61
N ALA A 365 -21.67 5.90 18.09
CA ALA A 365 -21.58 5.64 16.66
C ALA A 365 -22.68 4.66 16.24
N SER A 366 -23.50 5.01 15.24
CA SER A 366 -24.59 4.13 14.78
C SER A 366 -24.07 2.84 14.10
N ASN A 367 -22.96 2.95 13.37
CA ASN A 367 -22.46 1.87 12.52
C ASN A 367 -22.03 0.60 13.28
N PRO A 368 -21.28 0.67 14.40
CA PRO A 368 -20.96 -0.52 15.20
C PRO A 368 -22.19 -1.32 15.68
N TYR A 369 -23.29 -0.64 15.99
CA TYR A 369 -24.52 -1.32 16.39
C TYR A 369 -25.20 -2.03 15.22
N ASP A 370 -25.17 -1.44 14.02
CA ASP A 370 -25.68 -2.08 12.79
C ASP A 370 -24.90 -3.36 12.50
N SER A 371 -23.57 -3.26 12.49
CA SER A 371 -22.66 -4.40 12.24
C SER A 371 -22.71 -5.46 13.34
N LEU A 372 -22.90 -5.06 14.60
CA LEU A 372 -23.15 -6.01 15.70
C LEU A 372 -24.49 -6.75 15.51
N GLY A 373 -25.52 -6.06 15.01
CA GLY A 373 -26.81 -6.66 14.67
C GLY A 373 -26.69 -7.74 13.60
N GLU A 374 -25.94 -7.46 12.52
CA GLU A 374 -25.63 -8.44 11.47
C GLU A 374 -24.89 -9.66 12.04
N ALA A 375 -23.88 -9.43 12.89
CA ALA A 375 -23.13 -10.50 13.50
C ALA A 375 -24.00 -11.37 14.42
N TYR A 376 -24.91 -10.77 15.20
CA TYR A 376 -25.85 -11.52 16.03
C TYR A 376 -26.81 -12.38 15.21
N LEU A 377 -27.35 -11.85 14.11
CA LEU A 377 -28.15 -12.65 13.18
C LEU A 377 -27.35 -13.82 12.62
N SER A 378 -26.06 -13.61 12.32
CA SER A 378 -25.21 -14.66 11.77
C SER A 378 -25.04 -15.86 12.72
N VAL A 379 -25.07 -15.63 14.04
CA VAL A 379 -25.03 -16.67 15.09
C VAL A 379 -26.42 -17.11 15.58
N GLY A 380 -27.50 -16.55 15.01
CA GLY A 380 -28.88 -16.90 15.35
C GLY A 380 -29.48 -16.17 16.57
N ASP A 381 -28.76 -15.21 17.16
CA ASP A 381 -29.27 -14.41 18.29
C ASP A 381 -30.15 -13.25 17.80
N THR A 382 -31.36 -13.59 17.36
CA THR A 382 -32.33 -12.62 16.83
C THR A 382 -32.69 -11.55 17.86
N ALA A 383 -32.74 -11.90 19.15
CA ALA A 383 -33.10 -10.97 20.21
C ALA A 383 -32.03 -9.88 20.39
N ALA A 384 -30.75 -10.26 20.48
CA ALA A 384 -29.67 -9.30 20.56
C ALA A 384 -29.53 -8.48 19.27
N ALA A 385 -29.78 -9.07 18.10
CA ALA A 385 -29.78 -8.36 16.83
C ALA A 385 -30.82 -7.24 16.79
N ILE A 386 -32.06 -7.50 17.23
CA ILE A 386 -33.12 -6.47 17.29
C ILE A 386 -32.66 -5.29 18.14
N LEU A 387 -32.12 -5.54 19.34
CA LEU A 387 -31.65 -4.48 20.23
C LEU A 387 -30.52 -3.65 19.60
N ALA A 388 -29.59 -4.32 18.89
CA ALA A 388 -28.49 -3.67 18.19
C ALA A 388 -28.99 -2.75 17.08
N TYR A 389 -29.84 -3.26 16.16
CA TYR A 389 -30.39 -2.43 15.09
C TYR A 389 -31.29 -1.29 15.60
N GLU A 390 -32.07 -1.51 16.67
CA GLU A 390 -32.85 -0.44 17.29
C GLU A 390 -31.96 0.71 17.77
N ARG A 391 -30.80 0.39 18.34
CA ARG A 391 -29.83 1.40 18.76
C ARG A 391 -29.18 2.10 17.56
N SER A 392 -28.83 1.35 16.52
CA SER A 392 -28.32 1.93 15.27
C SER A 392 -29.31 2.95 14.68
N VAL A 393 -30.57 2.57 14.51
CA VAL A 393 -31.61 3.46 13.92
C VAL A 393 -31.95 4.64 14.84
N ARG A 394 -31.90 4.50 16.16
CA ARG A 394 -32.05 5.65 17.07
C ARG A 394 -30.90 6.64 16.95
N LEU A 395 -29.68 6.17 16.73
CA LEU A 395 -28.49 7.02 16.56
C LEU A 395 -28.43 7.64 15.16
N ASP A 396 -28.88 6.92 14.14
CA ASP A 396 -28.97 7.41 12.77
C ASP A 396 -30.34 7.02 12.16
N PRO A 397 -31.32 7.93 12.23
CA PRO A 397 -32.64 7.70 11.65
C PRO A 397 -32.64 7.52 10.12
N LYS A 398 -31.54 7.81 9.42
CA LYS A 398 -31.39 7.63 7.97
C LYS A 398 -30.85 6.24 7.59
N ASN A 399 -30.54 5.38 8.57
CA ASN A 399 -30.16 4.00 8.31
C ASN A 399 -31.37 3.17 7.84
N ASN A 400 -31.75 3.32 6.57
CA ASN A 400 -32.87 2.62 5.95
C ASN A 400 -32.68 1.09 6.00
N ASN A 401 -31.44 0.60 5.86
CA ASN A 401 -31.13 -0.83 5.95
C ASN A 401 -31.49 -1.39 7.34
N GLY A 402 -31.00 -0.75 8.41
CA GLY A 402 -31.31 -1.17 9.78
C GLY A 402 -32.82 -1.11 10.08
N ALA A 403 -33.52 -0.09 9.56
CA ALA A 403 -34.97 0.01 9.69
C ALA A 403 -35.70 -1.13 8.96
N ASP A 404 -35.24 -1.52 7.78
CA ASP A 404 -35.80 -2.61 6.98
C ASP A 404 -35.60 -3.96 7.67
N VAL A 405 -34.38 -4.23 8.15
CA VAL A 405 -34.07 -5.44 8.89
C VAL A 405 -34.94 -5.54 10.15
N LEU A 406 -35.09 -4.45 10.92
CA LEU A 406 -35.98 -4.43 12.09
C LEU A 406 -37.42 -4.76 11.75
N ARG A 407 -37.97 -4.22 10.65
CA ARG A 407 -39.33 -4.54 10.20
C ARG A 407 -39.46 -6.03 9.88
N GLN A 408 -38.48 -6.61 9.19
CA GLN A 408 -38.48 -8.03 8.84
C GLN A 408 -38.37 -8.93 10.08
N LEU A 409 -37.48 -8.62 11.02
CA LEU A 409 -37.29 -9.42 12.24
C LEU A 409 -38.54 -9.37 13.13
N ARG A 410 -39.13 -8.17 13.32
CA ARG A 410 -40.36 -8.01 14.11
C ARG A 410 -41.60 -8.64 13.47
N GLY A 411 -41.63 -8.77 12.14
CA GLY A 411 -42.71 -9.50 11.45
C GLY A 411 -42.64 -11.02 11.64
N LYS A 412 -41.46 -11.57 11.96
CA LYS A 412 -41.23 -13.02 12.14
C LYS A 412 -41.27 -13.48 13.60
N THR A 413 -41.19 -12.55 14.55
CA THR A 413 -41.16 -12.84 15.98
C THR A 413 -42.33 -12.12 16.65
N ALA A 414 -43.10 -12.80 17.51
CA ALA A 414 -44.05 -12.13 18.40
C ALA A 414 -43.25 -11.32 19.43
N ALA A 415 -42.74 -10.15 19.04
CA ALA A 415 -41.84 -9.36 19.86
C ALA A 415 -42.61 -8.85 21.09
N PRO A 416 -42.12 -9.08 22.33
CA PRO A 416 -42.75 -8.56 23.53
C PRO A 416 -42.70 -7.03 23.51
N SER A 417 -43.82 -6.42 23.84
CA SER A 417 -44.06 -4.97 23.90
C SER A 417 -43.19 -4.19 24.90
N THR A 418 -42.25 -4.86 25.58
CA THR A 418 -41.33 -4.30 26.57
C THR A 418 -40.01 -3.77 26.01
N MET A 419 -39.68 -3.99 24.73
CA MET A 419 -38.42 -3.50 24.12
C MET A 419 -38.40 -1.98 23.83
N ARG A 420 -39.55 -1.31 23.79
CA ARG A 420 -39.65 0.12 23.44
C ARG A 420 -39.17 1.10 24.52
N THR A 421 -38.86 0.63 25.73
CA THR A 421 -38.57 1.48 26.89
C THR A 421 -37.13 1.40 27.40
N MET A 422 -36.29 0.51 26.84
CA MET A 422 -34.89 0.42 27.28
C MET A 422 -34.10 1.67 26.88
N SER A 423 -33.38 2.24 27.84
CA SER A 423 -32.41 3.30 27.62
C SER A 423 -31.23 2.81 26.78
N SER A 424 -30.51 3.75 26.18
CA SER A 424 -29.32 3.49 25.38
C SER A 424 -28.26 2.67 26.12
N ASP A 425 -28.06 2.95 27.41
CA ASP A 425 -27.08 2.25 28.24
C ASP A 425 -27.52 0.84 28.62
N GLU A 426 -28.82 0.63 28.86
CA GLU A 426 -29.35 -0.72 29.11
C GLU A 426 -29.18 -1.61 27.90
N ILE A 427 -29.44 -1.08 26.71
CA ILE A 427 -29.25 -1.82 25.46
C ILE A 427 -27.77 -2.15 25.26
N ARG A 428 -26.89 -1.16 25.42
CA ARG A 428 -25.44 -1.40 25.32
C ARG A 428 -24.98 -2.48 26.30
N ARG A 429 -25.38 -2.42 27.58
CA ARG A 429 -25.03 -3.45 28.58
C ARG A 429 -25.58 -4.83 28.23
N ALA A 430 -26.76 -4.91 27.61
CA ALA A 430 -27.36 -6.17 27.21
C ALA A 430 -26.58 -6.84 26.05
N ILE A 431 -26.10 -6.04 25.09
CA ILE A 431 -25.55 -6.54 23.83
C ILE A 431 -24.04 -6.38 23.66
N ALA A 432 -23.34 -5.66 24.53
CA ALA A 432 -21.90 -5.41 24.40
C ALA A 432 -21.18 -5.70 25.72
N ARG A 433 -20.68 -6.94 25.85
CA ARG A 433 -20.04 -7.43 27.09
C ARG A 433 -18.52 -7.35 27.07
N VAL A 434 -17.93 -6.96 25.95
CA VAL A 434 -16.48 -6.94 25.72
C VAL A 434 -15.99 -5.50 25.81
N ARG A 435 -15.05 -5.22 26.69
CA ARG A 435 -14.48 -3.89 26.90
C ARG A 435 -12.99 -4.01 27.17
N CYS A 436 -12.23 -2.95 26.94
CA CYS A 436 -10.91 -2.86 27.55
C CYS A 436 -11.03 -2.86 29.07
N SER A 437 -10.19 -3.63 29.74
CA SER A 437 -10.11 -3.58 31.20
C SER A 437 -9.49 -2.23 31.59
N PRO A 438 -10.04 -1.54 32.61
CA PRO A 438 -9.53 -0.26 33.07
C PRO A 438 -8.11 -0.35 33.65
#